data_AF-A0A356P9J4-F1
#
_entry.id   AF-A0A356P9J4-F1
#
_cell.length_a   1.000
_cell.length_b   1.000
_cell.length_c   1.000
_cell.angle_alpha   90.00
_cell.angle_beta   90.00
_cell.angle_gamma   90.00
#
_symmetry.space_group_name_H-M   'P 1'
#
loop_
_entity.id
_entity.type
_entity.pdbx_description
1 polymer ?
#
loop_
_entity_poly.entity_id
_entity_poly.type
_entity_poly.pdbx_seq_one_letter_code
_entity_poly.pdbx_strand_id
1 'polypeptide(L)'
;MSEYSHNNRRSILWYAFLILLMVAGTVAVFIRAKEGIIVTNITSTTPWGTWVAFYIYFVGMSAGAFLLSTLIYVFGMEQYEKIGKDALLVAILSMVLAMVFILLDLGHMERFWHALWYMNWTSVLAYEVRFYVLYVALLLSELYFARRIDLIKTSVVN
;
A
#
# COMPACT_ATOMS: atom_id res chain seq x y z
N MET A 1 -8.96 -27.96 18.61
CA MET A 1 -9.30 -26.51 18.57
C MET A 1 -9.14 -25.91 19.97
N SER A 2 -7.91 -25.84 20.51
CA SER A 2 -7.66 -25.34 21.88
C SER A 2 -6.38 -24.49 21.97
N GLU A 3 -6.00 -23.77 20.91
CA GLU A 3 -4.71 -23.08 20.82
C GLU A 3 -4.83 -21.55 20.68
N TYR A 4 -6.01 -20.98 20.98
CA TYR A 4 -6.27 -19.53 20.99
C TYR A 4 -6.39 -18.93 22.40
N SER A 5 -5.81 -19.59 23.42
CA SER A 5 -6.00 -19.23 24.83
C SER A 5 -4.70 -19.11 25.62
N HIS A 6 -3.62 -18.63 25.01
CA HIS A 6 -2.49 -18.09 25.76
C HIS A 6 -2.11 -16.75 25.16
N ASN A 7 -2.24 -15.69 25.99
CA ASN A 7 -1.56 -14.39 25.87
C ASN A 7 -2.43 -13.14 25.59
N ASN A 8 -3.61 -13.03 26.21
CA ASN A 8 -4.46 -11.82 26.15
C ASN A 8 -3.73 -10.53 26.59
N ARG A 9 -2.83 -10.61 27.58
CA ARG A 9 -2.13 -9.41 28.07
C ARG A 9 -1.07 -8.88 27.10
N ARG A 10 -0.25 -9.75 26.49
CA ARG A 10 0.75 -9.25 25.51
C ARG A 10 0.11 -8.88 24.17
N SER A 11 -0.97 -9.54 23.74
CA SER A 11 -1.70 -9.10 22.54
C SER A 11 -2.34 -7.72 22.74
N ILE A 12 -2.97 -7.46 23.90
CA ILE A 12 -3.48 -6.13 24.25
C ILE A 12 -2.35 -5.09 24.28
N LEU A 13 -1.21 -5.41 24.90
CA LEU A 13 -0.05 -4.51 24.91
C LEU A 13 0.47 -4.23 23.49
N TRP A 14 0.50 -5.24 22.63
CA TRP A 14 0.91 -5.12 21.25
C TRP A 14 -0.06 -4.23 20.46
N TYR A 15 -1.36 -4.45 20.57
CA TYR A 15 -2.36 -3.60 19.93
C TYR A 15 -2.33 -2.17 20.47
N ALA A 16 -2.14 -1.98 21.77
CA ALA A 16 -1.98 -0.65 22.36
C ALA A 16 -0.75 0.08 21.81
N PHE A 17 0.38 -0.63 21.67
CA PHE A 17 1.59 -0.11 21.04
C PHE A 17 1.37 0.29 19.58
N LEU A 18 0.69 -0.54 18.79
CA LEU A 18 0.35 -0.24 17.39
C LEU A 18 -0.59 0.98 17.28
N ILE A 19 -1.58 1.09 18.16
CA ILE A 19 -2.49 2.23 18.21
C ILE A 19 -1.71 3.51 18.55
N LEU A 20 -0.79 3.44 19.51
CA LEU A 20 0.05 4.58 19.88
C LEU A 20 0.91 5.04 18.69
N LEU A 21 1.50 4.11 17.94
CA LEU A 21 2.23 4.44 16.71
C LEU A 21 1.35 5.06 15.63
N MET A 22 0.12 4.56 15.45
CA MET A 22 -0.86 5.15 14.51
C MET A 22 -1.25 6.58 14.91
N VAL A 23 -1.45 6.84 16.21
CA VAL A 23 -1.74 8.19 16.72
C VAL A 23 -0.55 9.10 16.49
N ALA A 24 0.67 8.66 16.81
CA ALA A 24 1.89 9.42 16.57
C ALA A 24 2.10 9.75 15.08
N GLY A 25 1.90 8.76 14.19
CA GLY A 25 1.96 8.96 12.74
C GLY A 25 0.91 9.95 12.24
N THR A 26 -0.32 9.86 12.76
CA THR A 26 -1.40 10.79 12.43
C THR A 26 -1.07 12.22 12.87
N VAL A 27 -0.55 12.40 14.09
CA VAL A 27 -0.09 13.70 14.60
C VAL A 27 1.03 14.27 13.72
N ALA A 28 2.00 13.44 13.32
CA ALA A 28 3.09 13.86 12.43
C ALA A 28 2.56 14.35 11.07
N VAL A 29 1.57 13.65 10.50
CA VAL A 29 0.88 14.08 9.27
C VAL A 29 0.16 15.41 9.46
N PHE A 30 -0.52 15.62 10.60
CA PHE A 30 -1.18 16.90 10.91
C PHE A 30 -0.19 18.06 11.05
N ILE A 31 0.96 17.84 11.70
CA ILE A 31 2.03 18.85 11.81
C ILE A 31 2.56 19.17 10.41
N ARG A 32 2.88 18.15 9.61
CA ARG A 32 3.33 18.30 8.22
C ARG A 32 2.33 19.05 7.33
N ALA A 33 1.03 18.86 7.55
CA ALA A 33 -0.02 19.55 6.81
C ALA A 33 -0.13 21.04 7.19
N LYS A 34 0.18 21.41 8.44
CA LYS A 34 0.10 22.81 8.93
C LYS A 34 1.39 23.61 8.73
N GLU A 35 2.53 23.00 9.05
CA GLU A 35 3.83 23.68 9.04
C GLU A 35 4.56 23.56 7.70
N GLY A 36 3.98 22.83 6.74
CA GLY A 36 4.52 22.66 5.39
C GLY A 36 5.69 21.68 5.33
N ILE A 37 6.35 21.59 4.17
CA ILE A 37 7.43 20.61 3.91
C ILE A 37 8.74 20.93 4.64
N ILE A 38 8.84 22.09 5.29
CA ILE A 38 10.06 22.53 5.98
C ILE A 38 10.37 21.62 7.18
N VAL A 39 9.33 21.06 7.82
CA VAL A 39 9.49 20.16 8.99
C VAL A 39 10.20 18.85 8.66
N THR A 40 10.34 18.50 7.37
CA THR A 40 10.90 17.22 6.94
C THR A 40 12.40 17.31 6.66
N ASN A 41 13.04 18.45 6.99
CA ASN A 41 14.47 18.70 6.83
C ASN A 41 14.99 18.46 5.40
N ILE A 42 14.12 18.70 4.41
CA ILE A 42 14.48 18.64 2.98
C ILE A 42 15.18 19.95 2.62
N THR A 43 16.28 19.86 1.88
CA THR A 43 17.08 21.01 1.45
C THR A 43 17.19 21.05 -0.07
N SER A 44 17.63 22.19 -0.63
CA SER A 44 17.81 22.34 -2.08
C SER A 44 18.81 21.34 -2.68
N THR A 45 19.74 20.83 -1.88
CA THR A 45 20.73 19.82 -2.28
C THR A 45 20.18 18.40 -2.20
N THR A 46 19.15 18.17 -1.38
CA THR A 46 18.53 16.86 -1.17
C THR A 46 17.02 17.03 -1.16
N PRO A 47 16.41 17.19 -2.35
CA PRO A 47 14.99 17.53 -2.48
C PRO A 47 14.05 16.37 -2.13
N TRP A 48 14.58 15.14 -2.09
CA TRP A 48 13.83 13.93 -1.78
C TRP A 48 14.20 13.44 -0.39
N GLY A 49 13.25 13.59 0.53
CA GLY A 49 13.40 13.16 1.91
C GLY A 49 13.02 11.70 2.13
N THR A 50 12.79 11.35 3.39
CA THR A 50 12.43 9.98 3.79
C THR A 50 11.11 9.49 3.18
N TRP A 51 10.19 10.40 2.83
CA TRP A 51 8.92 10.07 2.17
C TRP A 51 9.13 9.37 0.82
N VAL A 52 10.11 9.84 0.04
CA VAL A 52 10.49 9.22 -1.23
C VAL A 52 11.01 7.80 -1.02
N ALA A 53 11.91 7.63 -0.05
CA ALA A 53 12.44 6.31 0.27
C ALA A 53 11.35 5.32 0.71
N PHE A 54 10.40 5.78 1.54
CA PHE A 54 9.28 4.94 1.97
C PHE A 54 8.34 4.57 0.82
N TYR A 55 7.96 5.50 -0.07
CA TYR A 55 7.08 5.10 -1.18
C TYR A 55 7.76 4.05 -2.07
N ILE A 56 9.05 4.21 -2.39
CA ILE A 56 9.76 3.24 -3.25
C ILE A 56 9.76 1.85 -2.59
N TYR A 57 10.00 1.80 -1.27
CA TYR A 57 9.94 0.57 -0.50
C TYR A 57 8.57 -0.10 -0.57
N PHE A 58 7.49 0.65 -0.33
CA PHE A 58 6.13 0.10 -0.33
C PHE A 58 5.63 -0.27 -1.75
N VAL A 59 6.01 0.48 -2.78
CA VAL A 59 5.76 0.10 -4.18
C VAL A 59 6.47 -1.22 -4.51
N GLY A 60 7.74 -1.36 -4.11
CA GLY A 60 8.51 -2.60 -4.31
C GLY A 60 7.90 -3.79 -3.56
N MET A 61 7.49 -3.58 -2.31
CA MET A 61 6.77 -4.59 -1.52
C MET A 61 5.45 -4.99 -2.18
N SER A 62 4.69 -4.03 -2.70
CA SER A 62 3.46 -4.28 -3.45
C SER A 62 3.72 -5.12 -4.69
N ALA A 63 4.69 -4.73 -5.52
CA ALA A 63 5.03 -5.43 -6.75
C ALA A 63 5.47 -6.86 -6.49
N GLY A 64 6.28 -7.10 -5.44
CA GLY A 64 6.71 -8.43 -5.04
C GLY A 64 5.56 -9.31 -4.55
N ALA A 65 4.66 -8.77 -3.73
CA ALA A 65 3.51 -9.50 -3.21
C ALA A 65 2.48 -9.81 -4.31
N PHE A 66 2.26 -8.88 -5.24
CA PHE A 66 1.44 -9.10 -6.43
C PHE A 66 2.03 -10.18 -7.34
N LEU A 67 3.34 -10.15 -7.60
CA LEU A 67 4.01 -11.18 -8.40
C LEU A 67 3.84 -12.57 -7.77
N LEU A 68 3.97 -12.67 -6.43
CA LEU A 68 3.73 -13.92 -5.71
C LEU A 68 2.28 -14.40 -5.89
N SER A 69 1.30 -13.52 -5.76
CA SER A 69 -0.12 -13.84 -6.01
C SER A 69 -0.34 -14.34 -7.44
N THR A 70 0.23 -13.63 -8.42
CA THR A 70 0.12 -13.98 -9.84
C THR A 70 0.76 -15.35 -10.14
N LEU A 71 1.93 -15.65 -9.56
CA LEU A 71 2.55 -16.99 -9.69
C LEU A 71 1.66 -18.11 -9.17
N ILE A 72 0.89 -17.85 -8.11
CA ILE A 72 0.01 -18.84 -7.50
C ILE A 72 -1.24 -19.04 -8.36
N TYR A 73 -1.93 -17.96 -8.74
CA TYR A 73 -3.20 -18.04 -9.44
C TYR A 73 -3.10 -18.21 -10.95
N VAL A 74 -2.12 -17.58 -11.60
CA VAL A 74 -1.97 -17.59 -13.07
C VAL A 74 -1.07 -18.73 -13.52
N PHE A 75 0.04 -18.98 -12.82
CA PHE A 75 0.98 -20.03 -13.18
C PHE A 75 0.68 -21.39 -12.50
N GLY A 76 -0.41 -21.48 -11.73
CA GLY A 76 -0.94 -22.76 -11.23
C GLY A 76 -0.12 -23.37 -10.09
N MET A 77 0.56 -22.58 -9.26
CA MET A 77 1.27 -23.07 -8.09
C MET A 77 0.33 -23.37 -6.91
N GLU A 78 -0.57 -24.35 -7.09
CA GLU A 78 -1.67 -24.69 -6.16
C GLU A 78 -1.20 -25.00 -4.73
N GLN A 79 0.04 -25.46 -4.56
CA GLN A 79 0.65 -25.72 -3.25
C GLN A 79 0.67 -24.50 -2.31
N TYR A 80 0.58 -23.28 -2.87
CA TYR A 80 0.57 -22.03 -2.13
C TYR A 80 -0.75 -21.26 -2.22
N GLU A 81 -1.85 -21.89 -2.64
CA GLU A 81 -3.15 -21.22 -2.81
C GLU A 81 -3.62 -20.49 -1.53
N LYS A 82 -3.28 -21.04 -0.36
CA LYS A 82 -3.58 -20.42 0.94
C LYS A 82 -2.87 -19.09 1.16
N ILE A 83 -1.65 -18.94 0.63
CA ILE A 83 -0.83 -17.72 0.78
C ILE A 83 -1.16 -16.69 -0.30
N GLY A 84 -1.67 -17.12 -1.46
CA GLY A 84 -2.00 -16.23 -2.58
C GLY A 84 -2.92 -15.08 -2.20
N LYS A 85 -3.96 -15.34 -1.40
CA LYS A 85 -4.91 -14.31 -0.94
C LYS A 85 -4.26 -13.30 -0.02
N ASP A 86 -3.45 -13.78 0.93
CA ASP A 86 -2.76 -12.93 1.88
C ASP A 86 -1.70 -12.07 1.18
N ALA A 87 -0.99 -12.64 0.19
CA ALA A 87 -0.06 -11.91 -0.66
C ALA A 87 -0.76 -10.78 -1.44
N LEU A 88 -1.93 -11.05 -2.01
CA LEU A 88 -2.71 -10.03 -2.71
C LEU A 88 -3.18 -8.91 -1.77
N LEU A 89 -3.61 -9.24 -0.55
CA LEU A 89 -3.97 -8.25 0.46
C LEU A 89 -2.76 -7.40 0.86
N VAL A 90 -1.60 -8.02 1.08
CA VAL A 90 -0.35 -7.30 1.37
C VAL A 90 0.03 -6.37 0.20
N ALA A 91 -0.15 -6.81 -1.05
CA ALA A 91 0.09 -5.98 -2.22
C ALA A 91 -0.77 -4.71 -2.19
N ILE A 92 -2.09 -4.88 -2.02
CA ILE A 92 -3.03 -3.76 -1.99
C ILE A 92 -2.75 -2.80 -0.84
N LEU A 93 -2.52 -3.33 0.37
CA LEU A 93 -2.22 -2.50 1.54
C LEU A 93 -0.91 -1.72 1.37
N SER A 94 0.13 -2.38 0.84
CA SER A 94 1.41 -1.72 0.55
C SER A 94 1.25 -0.64 -0.51
N MET A 95 0.45 -0.89 -1.55
CA MET A 95 0.16 0.12 -2.58
C MET A 95 -0.58 1.33 -2.00
N VAL A 96 -1.57 1.13 -1.13
CA VAL A 96 -2.27 2.23 -0.45
C VAL A 96 -1.29 3.06 0.39
N LEU A 97 -0.41 2.41 1.15
CA LEU A 97 0.62 3.10 1.94
C LEU A 97 1.56 3.91 1.05
N ALA A 98 2.01 3.35 -0.08
CA ALA A 98 2.82 4.08 -1.06
C ALA A 98 2.09 5.35 -1.58
N MET A 99 0.80 5.25 -1.88
CA MET A 99 -0.01 6.39 -2.32
C MET A 99 -0.16 7.47 -1.24
N VAL A 100 -0.18 7.09 0.04
CA VAL A 100 -0.16 8.06 1.15
C VAL A 100 1.19 8.77 1.22
N PHE A 101 2.30 8.04 1.09
CA PHE A 101 3.64 8.63 1.17
C PHE A 101 3.93 9.62 0.03
N ILE A 102 3.53 9.30 -1.21
CA ILE A 102 3.68 10.23 -2.33
C ILE A 102 2.80 11.49 -2.17
N LEU A 103 1.63 11.36 -1.53
CA LEU A 103 0.78 12.50 -1.20
C LEU A 103 1.42 13.41 -0.14
N LEU A 104 2.09 12.83 0.86
CA LEU A 104 2.81 13.59 1.90
C LEU A 104 4.09 14.26 1.38
N ASP A 105 4.70 13.69 0.35
CA ASP A 105 5.87 14.28 -0.32
C ASP A 105 5.49 15.56 -1.11
N LEU A 106 4.23 15.68 -1.54
CA LEU A 106 3.75 16.88 -2.22
C LEU A 106 3.84 18.12 -1.31
N GLY A 107 4.48 19.18 -1.82
CA GLY A 107 4.53 20.47 -1.13
C GLY A 107 3.14 21.08 -0.92
N HIS A 108 2.25 20.89 -1.89
CA HIS A 108 0.86 21.36 -1.91
C HIS A 108 -0.09 20.18 -2.11
N MET A 109 -0.45 19.52 -1.01
CA MET A 109 -1.24 18.29 -0.99
C MET A 109 -2.62 18.48 -1.65
N GLU A 110 -3.21 19.66 -1.55
CA GLU A 110 -4.53 19.99 -2.11
C GLU A 110 -4.58 19.92 -3.64
N ARG A 111 -3.41 20.00 -4.30
CA ARG A 111 -3.29 19.99 -5.76
C ARG A 111 -3.01 18.59 -6.33
N PHE A 112 -3.06 17.53 -5.52
CA PHE A 112 -2.73 16.17 -5.97
C PHE A 112 -3.50 15.75 -7.24
N TRP A 113 -4.76 16.21 -7.39
CA TRP A 113 -5.59 15.89 -8.54
C TRP A 113 -5.04 16.46 -9.86
N HIS A 114 -4.26 17.54 -9.81
CA HIS A 114 -3.63 18.10 -11.01
C HIS A 114 -2.65 17.10 -11.63
N ALA A 115 -1.93 16.33 -10.80
CA ALA A 115 -0.99 15.32 -11.27
C ALA A 115 -1.68 14.15 -11.98
N LEU A 116 -2.94 13.86 -11.62
CA LEU A 116 -3.75 12.83 -12.27
C LEU A 116 -4.31 13.33 -13.61
N TRP A 117 -4.81 14.56 -13.65
CA TRP A 117 -5.53 15.07 -14.83
C TRP A 117 -4.62 15.72 -15.88
N TYR A 118 -3.67 16.56 -15.43
CA TYR A 118 -2.80 17.31 -16.33
C TYR A 118 -1.51 16.55 -16.62
N MET A 119 -1.26 16.29 -17.90
CA MET A 119 -0.07 15.59 -18.37
C MET A 119 0.99 16.53 -18.87
N ASN A 120 2.23 16.29 -18.46
CA ASN A 120 3.40 16.82 -19.15
C ASN A 120 4.17 15.66 -19.79
N TRP A 121 4.25 15.64 -21.12
CA TRP A 121 4.86 14.57 -21.91
C TRP A 121 6.37 14.46 -21.75
N THR A 122 7.05 15.50 -21.25
CA THR A 122 8.49 15.47 -20.99
C THR A 122 8.83 15.02 -19.57
N SER A 123 7.84 14.91 -18.67
CA SER A 123 8.06 14.59 -17.27
C SER A 123 7.92 13.10 -17.00
N VAL A 124 9.00 12.47 -16.53
CA VAL A 124 9.01 11.06 -16.10
C VAL A 124 8.00 10.82 -14.98
N LEU A 125 7.91 11.74 -14.01
CA LEU A 125 6.98 11.63 -12.88
C LEU A 125 5.50 11.59 -13.33
N ALA A 126 5.17 12.27 -14.43
CA ALA A 126 3.82 12.24 -14.99
C ALA A 126 3.47 10.88 -15.59
N TYR A 127 4.44 10.13 -16.12
CA TYR A 127 4.23 8.75 -16.55
C TYR A 127 4.09 7.81 -15.35
N GLU A 128 4.91 7.98 -14.31
CA GLU A 128 4.85 7.16 -13.10
C GLU A 128 3.45 7.19 -12.46
N VAL A 129 2.85 8.37 -12.32
CA VAL A 129 1.48 8.51 -11.79
C VAL A 129 0.47 7.66 -12.58
N ARG A 130 0.59 7.59 -13.91
CA ARG A 130 -0.30 6.79 -14.76
C ARG A 130 -0.03 5.31 -14.62
N PHE A 131 1.23 4.90 -14.53
CA PHE A 131 1.57 3.52 -14.24
C PHE A 131 1.05 3.08 -12.88
N TYR A 132 1.04 3.95 -11.88
CA TYR A 132 0.42 3.64 -10.59
C TYR A 132 -1.10 3.50 -10.68
N VAL A 133 -1.79 4.37 -11.43
CA VAL A 133 -3.24 4.22 -11.67
C VAL A 133 -3.55 2.88 -12.37
N LEU A 134 -2.78 2.55 -13.41
CA LEU A 134 -2.91 1.27 -14.11
C LEU A 134 -2.62 0.09 -13.18
N TYR A 135 -1.59 0.20 -12.35
CA TYR A 135 -1.21 -0.86 -11.41
C TYR A 135 -2.28 -1.07 -10.33
N VAL A 136 -2.88 -0.01 -9.79
CA VAL A 136 -4.03 -0.13 -8.88
C VAL A 136 -5.20 -0.83 -9.57
N ALA A 137 -5.48 -0.49 -10.84
CA ALA A 137 -6.54 -1.16 -11.59
C ALA A 137 -6.25 -2.66 -11.79
N LEU A 138 -4.99 -3.04 -12.01
CA LEU A 138 -4.56 -4.45 -12.08
C LEU A 138 -4.71 -5.17 -10.74
N LEU A 139 -4.35 -4.54 -9.62
CA LEU A 139 -4.55 -5.12 -8.29
C LEU A 139 -6.04 -5.37 -8.00
N LEU A 140 -6.90 -4.40 -8.34
CA LEU A 140 -8.34 -4.53 -8.16
C LEU A 140 -8.95 -5.60 -9.07
N SER A 141 -8.44 -5.75 -10.30
CA SER A 141 -8.91 -6.78 -11.21
C SER A 141 -8.53 -8.18 -10.72
N GLU A 142 -7.28 -8.38 -10.27
CA GLU A 142 -6.86 -9.65 -9.67
C GLU A 142 -7.69 -9.98 -8.42
N LEU A 143 -7.93 -8.99 -7.55
CA LEU A 143 -8.79 -9.17 -6.38
C LEU A 143 -10.20 -9.60 -6.77
N TYR A 144 -10.77 -8.98 -7.80
CA TYR A 144 -12.09 -9.36 -8.30
C TYR A 144 -12.11 -10.82 -8.77
N PHE A 145 -11.13 -11.25 -9.57
CA PHE A 145 -11.05 -12.64 -10.04
C PHE A 145 -10.85 -13.63 -8.89
N ALA A 146 -9.95 -13.35 -7.96
CA ALA A 146 -9.70 -14.21 -6.80
C ALA A 146 -10.96 -14.41 -5.96
N ARG A 147 -11.73 -13.33 -5.72
CA ARG A 147 -13.01 -13.41 -5.00
C ARG A 147 -14.08 -14.21 -5.75
N ARG A 148 -14.12 -14.13 -7.09
CA ARG A 148 -15.10 -14.88 -7.90
C ARG A 148 -14.86 -16.39 -7.82
N ILE A 149 -13.60 -16.82 -7.85
CA ILE A 149 -13.23 -18.25 -7.73
C ILE A 149 -13.68 -18.81 -6.38
N ASP A 150 -13.50 -18.06 -5.30
CA ASP A 150 -13.91 -18.45 -3.95
C ASP A 150 -15.42 -18.65 -3.82
N LEU A 151 -16.21 -17.74 -4.40
CA LEU A 151 -17.67 -17.82 -4.35
C LEU A 151 -18.19 -19.07 -5.06
N ILE A 152 -17.60 -19.42 -6.21
CA ILE A 152 -17.97 -20.61 -6.98
C ILE A 152 -17.64 -21.88 -6.18
N LYS A 153 -16.43 -21.97 -5.61
CA LYS A 153 -16.04 -23.11 -4.76
C LYS A 153 -16.99 -23.30 -3.58
N THR A 154 -17.44 -22.21 -2.97
CA THR A 154 -18.37 -22.26 -1.83
C THR A 154 -19.78 -22.71 -2.22
N SER A 155 -20.26 -22.32 -3.42
CA SER A 155 -21.61 -22.71 -3.88
C SER A 155 -21.74 -24.17 -4.32
N VAL A 156 -20.63 -24.84 -4.68
CA VAL A 156 -20.64 -26.25 -5.13
C VAL A 156 -20.63 -27.22 -3.93
N VAL A 157 -20.21 -26.75 -2.76
CA VAL A 157 -20.08 -27.57 -1.54
C VAL A 157 -21.38 -27.61 -0.71
N ASN A 158 -22.34 -26.71 -0.99
CA ASN A 158 -23.69 -26.70 -0.42
C ASN A 158 -24.69 -27.35 -1.36
#